data_AF-A0A1N7RAM6-F1
#
_entry.id   AF-A0A1N7RAM6-F1
#
_cell.length_a   1.000
_cell.length_b   1.000
_cell.length_c   1.000
_cell.angle_alpha   90.00
_cell.angle_beta   90.00
_cell.angle_gamma   90.00
#
_symmetry.space_group_name_H-M   'P 1'
#
loop_
_entity.id
_entity.type
_entity.pdbx_description
1 polymer ?
#
loop_
_entity_poly.entity_id
_entity_poly.type
_entity_poly.pdbx_seq_one_letter_code
_entity_poly.pdbx_strand_id
1 'polypeptide(L)'
;MASSLVQKMAGAVRVGKLAAMTGAGALLLGACMSVPTQRVALVPVAAADPVSVIQLSRMVSAQLSNDSLVTLSAGSQWQRVGALPQGDAYRSLSGLFTIQTRRQSEAYVVASSGKLVGFYLPGESAYLPLNRPVTLPVEMRQ
;
A
#
# COMPACT_ATOMS: atom_id res chain seq x y z
N MET A 1 -22.66 -0.74 -84.64
CA MET A 1 -22.60 0.73 -84.83
C MET A 1 -23.91 1.33 -84.32
N ALA A 2 -23.88 1.96 -83.14
CA ALA A 2 -24.91 2.85 -82.60
C ALA A 2 -24.25 3.54 -81.38
N SER A 3 -23.47 4.61 -81.58
CA SER A 3 -23.86 6.02 -81.58
C SER A 3 -24.42 6.54 -80.25
N SER A 4 -23.59 7.39 -79.62
CA SER A 4 -23.93 8.65 -78.91
C SER A 4 -24.83 8.54 -77.66
N LEU A 5 -24.32 8.57 -76.43
CA LEU A 5 -23.83 9.75 -75.68
C LEU A 5 -24.76 10.97 -75.77
N VAL A 6 -25.44 11.27 -74.65
CA VAL A 6 -25.60 12.58 -73.98
C VAL A 6 -26.87 12.55 -73.12
N GLN A 7 -26.70 12.44 -71.81
CA GLN A 7 -27.71 12.91 -70.85
C GLN A 7 -27.03 13.74 -69.76
N LYS A 8 -26.97 15.03 -70.07
CA LYS A 8 -27.38 16.18 -69.25
C LYS A 8 -27.01 16.13 -67.75
N MET A 9 -25.99 16.93 -67.41
CA MET A 9 -25.74 17.44 -66.06
C MET A 9 -26.96 18.23 -65.52
N ALA A 10 -27.35 17.95 -64.29
CA ALA A 10 -28.00 18.92 -63.40
C ALA A 10 -27.61 18.56 -61.96
N GLY A 11 -26.95 19.50 -61.29
CA GLY A 11 -26.33 19.28 -59.99
C GLY A 11 -27.32 19.29 -58.82
N ALA A 12 -26.84 18.78 -57.69
CA ALA A 12 -27.16 19.30 -56.37
C ALA A 12 -26.03 18.88 -55.42
N VAL A 13 -25.30 19.88 -54.96
CA VAL A 13 -24.17 19.77 -54.05
C VAL A 13 -24.69 19.76 -52.62
N ARG A 14 -24.07 18.89 -51.79
CA ARG A 14 -24.04 18.85 -50.32
C ARG A 14 -25.33 18.48 -49.58
N VAL A 15 -25.32 17.25 -49.05
CA VAL A 15 -25.66 17.01 -47.65
C VAL A 15 -24.53 16.18 -47.06
N GLY A 16 -23.73 16.82 -46.20
CA GLY A 16 -22.62 16.18 -45.51
C GLY A 16 -23.14 15.01 -44.68
N LYS A 17 -22.69 13.80 -45.00
CA LYS A 17 -22.83 12.67 -44.10
C LYS A 17 -21.86 12.91 -42.94
N LEU A 18 -22.36 13.54 -41.88
CA LEU A 18 -21.77 13.52 -40.56
C LEU A 18 -21.68 12.05 -40.14
N ALA A 19 -20.53 11.43 -40.41
CA ALA A 19 -20.15 10.15 -39.85
C ALA A 19 -19.86 10.35 -38.36
N ALA A 20 -20.91 10.47 -37.55
CA ALA A 20 -20.82 10.35 -36.10
C ALA A 20 -20.84 8.86 -35.75
N MET A 21 -19.73 8.17 -36.00
CA MET A 21 -19.51 6.85 -35.42
C MET A 21 -18.96 7.10 -34.01
N THR A 22 -19.88 7.11 -33.06
CA THR A 22 -19.66 7.36 -31.64
C THR A 22 -18.62 6.38 -31.11
N GLY A 23 -17.40 6.86 -30.87
CA GLY A 23 -16.35 6.08 -30.24
C GLY A 23 -16.79 5.70 -28.83
N ALA A 24 -17.05 4.42 -28.60
CA ALA A 24 -17.23 3.86 -27.27
C ALA A 24 -15.89 3.91 -26.54
N GLY A 25 -15.64 5.01 -25.84
CA GLY A 25 -14.47 5.20 -25.01
C GLY A 25 -14.46 4.19 -23.87
N ALA A 26 -13.54 3.23 -23.93
CA ALA A 26 -13.22 2.35 -22.82
C ALA A 26 -12.50 3.16 -21.73
N LEU A 27 -13.26 3.72 -20.79
CA LEU A 27 -12.75 4.36 -19.58
C LEU A 27 -12.31 3.27 -18.59
N LEU A 28 -11.16 2.63 -18.84
CA LEU A 28 -10.47 1.81 -17.83
C LEU A 28 -9.61 2.72 -16.95
N LEU A 29 -10.25 3.43 -16.02
CA LEU A 29 -9.56 4.25 -15.04
C LEU A 29 -9.19 3.42 -13.79
N GLY A 30 -7.90 3.08 -13.72
CA GLY A 30 -7.11 2.99 -12.49
C GLY A 30 -7.57 2.06 -11.38
N ALA A 31 -7.03 0.83 -11.36
CA ALA A 31 -6.90 0.08 -10.11
C ALA A 31 -5.91 0.82 -9.19
N CYS A 32 -6.41 1.69 -8.33
CA CYS A 32 -5.58 2.31 -7.29
C CYS A 32 -5.07 1.20 -6.37
N MET A 33 -3.78 0.90 -6.44
CA MET A 33 -3.06 -0.01 -5.55
C MET A 33 -3.07 0.57 -4.12
N SER A 34 -4.17 0.38 -3.40
CA SER A 34 -4.27 0.74 -1.99
C SER A 34 -4.03 -0.47 -1.11
N VAL A 35 -3.22 -0.30 -0.07
CA VAL A 35 -3.04 -1.34 0.94
C VAL A 35 -4.23 -1.29 1.91
N PRO A 36 -4.96 -2.39 2.15
CA PRO A 36 -6.04 -2.44 3.12
C PRO A 36 -5.52 -2.21 4.54
N THR A 37 -6.19 -1.33 5.29
CA THR A 37 -5.94 -1.09 6.71
C THR A 37 -7.19 -1.41 7.54
N GLN A 38 -7.00 -1.80 8.80
CA GLN A 38 -8.07 -2.02 9.76
C GLN A 38 -7.94 -1.01 10.90
N ARG A 39 -9.00 -0.25 11.19
CA ARG A 39 -9.00 0.66 12.35
C ARG A 39 -8.83 -0.12 13.65
N VAL A 40 -7.90 0.34 14.49
CA VAL A 40 -7.61 -0.26 15.79
C VAL A 40 -6.97 0.78 16.69
N ALA A 41 -7.32 0.76 17.97
CA ALA A 41 -6.68 1.60 18.98
C ALA A 41 -5.49 0.87 19.59
N LEU A 42 -4.35 1.56 19.67
CA LEU A 42 -3.19 1.10 20.43
C LEU A 42 -3.44 1.25 21.93
N VAL A 43 -3.26 0.17 22.68
CA VAL A 43 -3.19 0.24 24.15
C VAL A 43 -1.74 0.55 24.53
N PRO A 44 -1.44 1.74 25.08
CA PRO A 44 -0.06 2.12 25.40
C PRO A 44 0.49 1.27 26.54
N VAL A 45 1.81 1.07 26.53
CA VAL A 45 2.53 0.51 27.69
C VAL A 45 2.39 1.46 28.87
N ALA A 46 2.10 0.92 30.06
CA ALA A 46 1.97 1.74 31.26
C ALA A 46 3.33 2.36 31.63
N ALA A 47 3.34 3.58 32.15
CA ALA A 47 4.58 4.28 32.50
C ALA A 47 5.44 3.55 33.55
N ALA A 48 4.84 2.62 34.30
CA ALA A 48 5.52 1.80 35.31
C ALA A 48 6.11 0.50 34.74
N ASP A 49 5.75 0.11 33.51
CA ASP A 49 6.23 -1.13 32.91
C ASP A 49 7.67 -0.96 32.41
N PRO A 50 8.51 -2.01 32.53
CA PRO A 50 9.86 -1.97 31.99
C PRO A 50 9.84 -1.78 30.47
N VAL A 51 10.70 -0.87 30.00
CA VAL A 51 10.87 -0.59 28.58
C VAL A 51 11.53 -1.80 27.91
N SER A 52 10.76 -2.56 27.14
CA SER A 52 11.29 -3.67 26.35
C SER A 52 11.87 -3.15 25.04
N VAL A 53 13.19 -3.31 24.84
CA VAL A 53 13.86 -3.01 23.57
C VAL A 53 14.30 -4.32 22.91
N ILE A 54 13.98 -4.45 21.62
CA ILE A 54 14.46 -5.53 20.78
C ILE A 54 15.44 -4.98 19.75
N GLN A 55 16.46 -5.76 19.41
CA GLN A 55 17.34 -5.47 18.29
C GLN A 55 17.25 -6.58 17.25
N LEU A 56 17.17 -6.21 15.97
CA LEU A 56 17.16 -7.20 14.90
C LEU A 56 18.59 -7.68 14.62
N SER A 57 18.85 -8.98 14.70
CA SER A 57 20.19 -9.54 14.43
C SER A 57 20.49 -9.66 12.93
N ARG A 58 19.47 -9.60 12.07
CA ARG A 58 19.61 -9.55 10.61
C ARG A 58 18.50 -8.73 9.97
N MET A 59 18.68 -8.41 8.69
CA MET A 59 17.69 -7.72 7.88
C MET A 59 16.42 -8.57 7.76
N VAL A 60 15.25 -7.91 7.78
CA VAL A 60 13.94 -8.52 7.56
C VAL A 60 13.27 -7.80 6.40
N SER A 61 12.85 -8.54 5.38
CA SER A 61 12.04 -8.02 4.27
C SER A 61 10.63 -8.60 4.39
N ALA A 62 9.63 -7.74 4.34
CA ALA A 62 8.22 -8.10 4.52
C ALA A 62 7.39 -7.54 3.38
N GLN A 63 6.44 -8.34 2.91
CA GLN A 63 5.55 -7.98 1.81
C GLN A 63 4.18 -7.53 2.33
N LEU A 64 3.78 -6.33 1.92
CA LEU A 64 2.45 -5.77 2.15
C LEU A 64 1.42 -6.38 1.20
N SER A 65 0.14 -6.16 1.45
CA SER A 65 -0.95 -6.71 0.62
C SER A 65 -1.06 -6.18 -0.80
N ASN A 66 -0.34 -5.11 -1.13
CA ASN A 66 -0.19 -4.61 -2.50
C ASN A 66 1.15 -5.03 -3.14
N ASP A 67 1.76 -6.10 -2.63
CA ASP A 67 3.06 -6.65 -3.04
C ASP A 67 4.28 -5.74 -2.83
N SER A 68 4.10 -4.56 -2.24
CA SER A 68 5.21 -3.67 -1.88
C SER A 68 6.06 -4.27 -0.77
N LEU A 69 7.38 -4.06 -0.85
CA LEU A 69 8.33 -4.53 0.15
C LEU A 69 8.65 -3.45 1.17
N VAL A 70 8.71 -3.86 2.44
CA VAL A 70 9.19 -3.07 3.56
C VAL A 70 10.40 -3.78 4.17
N THR A 71 11.50 -3.05 4.30
CA THR A 71 12.75 -3.58 4.84
C THR A 71 13.03 -3.01 6.22
N LEU A 72 13.32 -3.88 7.17
CA LEU A 72 13.87 -3.55 8.48
C LEU A 72 15.36 -3.88 8.48
N SER A 73 16.21 -2.90 8.75
CA SER A 73 17.67 -3.06 8.71
C SER A 73 18.18 -3.97 9.83
N ALA A 74 19.24 -4.73 9.56
CA ALA A 74 20.00 -5.41 10.61
C ALA A 74 20.53 -4.39 11.63
N GLY A 75 20.58 -4.77 12.90
CA GLY A 75 21.02 -3.91 14.00
C GLY A 75 20.02 -2.83 14.42
N SER A 76 18.88 -2.70 13.71
CA SER A 76 17.84 -1.72 14.10
C SER A 76 17.24 -2.07 15.46
N GLN A 77 16.98 -1.03 16.26
CA GLN A 77 16.45 -1.15 17.61
C GLN A 77 15.00 -0.66 17.66
N TRP A 78 14.16 -1.41 18.37
CA TRP A 78 12.74 -1.17 18.44
C TRP A 78 12.27 -1.26 19.89
N GLN A 79 11.62 -0.20 20.36
CA GLN A 79 11.08 -0.09 21.71
C GLN A 79 9.60 -0.47 21.69
N ARG A 80 9.18 -1.35 22.59
CA ARG A 80 7.75 -1.66 22.77
C ARG A 80 7.02 -0.41 23.28
N VAL A 81 5.98 0.01 22.56
CA VAL A 81 5.18 1.22 22.88
C VAL A 81 3.72 0.92 23.19
N GLY A 82 3.24 -0.27 22.84
CA GLY A 82 1.90 -0.70 23.21
C GLY A 82 1.56 -2.10 22.73
N ALA A 83 0.28 -2.42 22.80
CA ALA A 83 -0.30 -3.66 22.32
C ALA A 83 -1.56 -3.40 21.48
N LEU A 84 -1.80 -4.33 20.56
CA LEU A 84 -2.96 -4.44 19.70
C LEU A 84 -3.51 -5.87 19.83
N PRO A 85 -4.78 -6.14 19.43
CA PRO A 85 -5.30 -7.49 19.34
C PRO A 85 -4.43 -8.45 18.51
N GLN A 86 -3.68 -7.92 17.54
CA GLN A 86 -2.80 -8.69 16.65
C GLN A 86 -1.42 -8.98 17.25
N GLY A 87 -0.97 -8.22 18.25
CA GLY A 87 0.37 -8.34 18.83
C GLY A 87 0.89 -7.06 19.48
N ASP A 88 2.14 -7.10 19.90
CA ASP A 88 2.85 -5.98 20.50
C ASP A 88 3.34 -5.00 19.43
N ALA A 89 3.16 -3.70 19.67
CA ALA A 89 3.62 -2.65 18.78
C ALA A 89 4.96 -2.06 19.26
N TYR A 90 5.90 -1.90 18.33
CA TYR A 90 7.25 -1.41 18.57
C TYR A 90 7.58 -0.22 17.67
N ARG A 91 8.10 0.84 18.28
CA ARG A 91 8.57 2.05 17.61
C ARG A 91 10.08 1.96 17.39
N SER A 92 10.55 2.43 16.24
CA SER A 92 11.98 2.53 15.95
C SER A 92 12.67 3.53 16.90
N LEU A 93 13.81 3.13 17.46
CA LEU A 93 14.68 3.99 18.26
C LEU A 93 15.72 4.73 17.39
N SER A 94 15.99 4.26 16.18
CA SER A 94 16.97 4.85 15.26
C SER A 94 16.44 6.07 14.49
N GLY A 95 15.27 6.58 14.87
CA GLY A 95 14.57 7.67 14.19
C GLY A 95 13.19 7.25 13.67
N LEU A 96 12.56 8.15 12.94
CA LEU A 96 11.21 7.96 12.40
C LEU A 96 11.26 6.89 11.29
N PHE A 97 10.54 5.79 11.50
CA PHE A 97 10.39 4.74 10.50
C PHE A 97 9.11 4.98 9.71
N THR A 98 9.24 5.10 8.39
CA THR A 98 8.10 5.28 7.49
C THR A 98 7.97 4.13 6.52
N ILE A 99 6.74 3.79 6.17
CA ILE A 99 6.45 2.89 5.05
C ILE A 99 5.63 3.61 3.99
N GLN A 100 5.77 3.16 2.75
CA GLN A 100 4.98 3.66 1.64
C GLN A 100 3.64 2.92 1.60
N THR A 101 2.54 3.62 1.91
CA THR A 101 1.18 3.16 1.64
C THR A 101 0.59 3.99 0.49
N ARG A 102 -0.63 4.53 0.63
CA ARG A 102 -1.12 5.60 -0.25
C ARG A 102 -0.28 6.88 -0.12
N ARG A 103 0.33 7.08 1.05
CA ARG A 103 1.23 8.18 1.39
C ARG A 103 2.37 7.62 2.22
N GLN A 104 3.49 8.31 2.27
CA GLN A 104 4.56 7.97 3.22
C GLN A 104 4.05 8.27 4.64
N SER A 105 3.98 7.25 5.48
CA SER A 105 3.39 7.34 6.83
C SER A 105 4.32 6.72 7.86
N GLU A 106 4.37 7.30 9.06
CA GLU A 106 5.06 6.67 10.20
C GLU A 106 4.43 5.30 10.48
N ALA A 107 5.27 4.32 10.83
CA ALA A 107 4.84 2.97 11.09
C ALA A 107 5.56 2.38 12.30
N TYR A 108 4.81 1.64 13.12
CA TYR A 108 5.32 0.82 14.21
C TYR A 108 5.25 -0.64 13.80
N VAL A 109 6.29 -1.42 14.13
CA VAL A 109 6.33 -2.86 13.89
C VAL A 109 5.33 -3.53 14.82
N VAL A 110 4.47 -4.42 14.30
CA VAL A 110 3.59 -5.24 15.14
C VAL A 110 4.09 -6.67 15.10
N ALA A 111 4.46 -7.18 16.27
CA ALA A 111 5.03 -8.52 16.43
C ALA A 111 4.16 -9.40 17.31
N SER A 112 4.07 -10.68 16.96
CA SER A 112 3.38 -11.70 17.75
C SER A 112 4.13 -13.02 17.62
N SER A 113 4.38 -13.69 18.74
CA SER A 113 5.06 -15.00 18.79
C SER A 113 6.38 -15.05 17.99
N GLY A 114 7.20 -14.01 18.12
CA GLY A 114 8.50 -13.91 17.42
C GLY A 114 8.38 -13.67 15.91
N LYS A 115 7.21 -13.26 15.40
CA LYS A 115 6.99 -12.95 13.99
C LYS A 115 6.49 -11.53 13.82
N LEU A 116 6.93 -10.87 12.77
CA LEU A 116 6.34 -9.65 12.23
C LEU A 116 5.02 -10.04 11.59
N VAL A 117 3.92 -9.48 12.08
CA VAL A 117 2.57 -9.77 11.56
C VAL A 117 1.99 -8.59 10.80
N GLY A 118 2.49 -7.37 11.03
CA GLY A 118 1.99 -6.17 10.37
C GLY A 118 2.66 -4.91 10.89
N PHE A 119 2.04 -3.79 10.55
CA PHE A 119 2.44 -2.46 10.99
C PHE A 119 1.26 -1.71 11.61
N TYR A 120 1.54 -0.86 12.58
CA TYR A 120 0.57 0.08 13.12
C TYR A 120 0.89 1.49 12.64
N LEU A 121 -0.11 2.21 12.16
CA LEU A 121 -0.01 3.56 11.63
C LEU A 121 -0.57 4.53 12.68
N PRO A 122 0.25 5.18 13.51
CA PRO A 122 -0.22 6.02 14.61
C PRO A 122 -1.06 7.21 14.13
N GLY A 123 -0.69 7.83 13.01
CA GLY A 123 -1.45 8.96 12.43
C GLY A 123 -2.84 8.57 11.92
N GLU A 124 -3.08 7.29 11.64
CA GLU A 124 -4.36 6.79 11.13
C GLU A 124 -5.15 5.99 12.18
N SER A 125 -4.53 5.66 13.32
CA SER A 125 -5.06 4.69 14.30
C SER A 125 -5.52 3.40 13.60
N ALA A 126 -4.62 2.85 12.79
CA ALA A 126 -4.93 1.74 11.91
C ALA A 126 -3.80 0.70 11.87
N TYR A 127 -4.20 -0.56 11.71
CA TYR A 127 -3.32 -1.71 11.52
C TYR A 127 -3.27 -2.09 10.05
N LEU A 128 -2.05 -2.39 9.59
CA LEU A 128 -1.73 -2.80 8.25
C LEU A 128 -1.19 -4.24 8.29
N PRO A 129 -1.96 -5.24 7.84
CA PRO A 129 -1.50 -6.63 7.84
C PRO A 129 -0.41 -6.87 6.79
N LEU A 130 0.50 -7.80 7.09
CA LEU A 130 1.34 -8.41 6.05
C LEU A 130 0.57 -9.47 5.27
N ASN A 131 1.03 -9.75 4.04
CA ASN A 131 0.56 -10.90 3.28
C ASN A 131 0.84 -12.23 4.00
N ARG A 132 2.02 -12.33 4.61
CA ARG A 132 2.44 -13.49 5.39
C ARG A 132 3.28 -13.03 6.57
N PRO A 133 3.11 -13.60 7.77
CA PRO A 133 3.99 -13.33 8.89
C PRO A 133 5.45 -13.70 8.57
N VAL A 134 6.39 -12.86 8.96
CA VAL A 134 7.83 -13.07 8.73
C VAL A 134 8.53 -13.24 10.07
N THR A 135 9.43 -14.20 10.21
CA THR A 135 10.19 -14.41 11.46
C THR A 135 11.00 -13.16 11.80
N LEU A 136 10.85 -12.66 13.03
CA LEU A 136 11.66 -11.58 13.57
C LEU A 136 12.86 -12.16 14.33
N PRO A 137 14.08 -11.95 13.84
CA PRO A 137 15.30 -12.43 14.48
C PRO A 137 15.69 -11.44 15.58
N VAL A 138 15.01 -11.51 16.71
CA VAL A 138 15.16 -10.56 17.82
C VAL A 138 16.21 -11.02 18.82
N GLU A 139 17.07 -10.08 19.21
CA GLU A 139 17.87 -10.14 20.43
C GLU A 139 17.20 -9.23 21.46
N MET A 140 16.93 -9.76 22.65
CA MET A 140 16.43 -8.94 23.76
C MET A 140 17.55 -8.07 24.31
N ARG A 141 17.28 -6.77 24.45
CA ARG A 141 18.14 -5.81 25.16
C ARG A 141 17.43 -5.46 26.47
N GLN A 142 18.03 -5.85 27.59
CA GLN A 142 17.59 -5.52 28.95
C GLN A 142 18.32 -4.28 29.47
#